data_AF-A0A5C7VEM7-F1
#
_entry.id   AF-A0A5C7VEM7-F1
#
_cell.length_a   1.000
_cell.length_b   1.000
_cell.length_c   1.000
_cell.angle_alpha   90.00
_cell.angle_beta   90.00
_cell.angle_gamma   90.00
#
_symmetry.space_group_name_H-M   'P 1'
#
loop_
_entity.id
_entity.type
_entity.pdbx_description
1 polymer ?
#
loop_
_entity_poly.entity_id
_entity_poly.type
_entity_poly.pdbx_seq_one_letter_code
_entity_poly.pdbx_strand_id
1 'polypeptide(L)'
;MSLPPITTVKFSYTGTNNVPSYFDIEFLDAQFRGLIGSSSYDAWCADRDTPINPPAGTPTGGSFQITLQAKVYSIYELGVNSAVFPVLKIENPQNLDVVNWLFNQNFSAPGNGYTFGEVQAAAWELLGDPYAGSTSIGTVDPAKVTALINLALANGNNYQSDITDSDPTNDYTLLLLAPYRTDGVAQQPTLVQVKSAALGNFVWHDTNANGIQDTSEVGIAGAVVKLVRDLNDDGDFDDLNEVLAQTTTGAQGEYKFTGLTPGLDYQVLFMTPSGYDATSPRQSDSLPLSGVNSDGLVSDKVILSAGEYNQTIDAGFYKLAELGDQVWLDGNGNGQQDNQEAGVADVTVKLLDSTGTVIRTTVTDGNGFYLFDNLNPGTYSVEFVAPTGFLFTNNDIGSDTTDSDANTTNGKTGSYSLLSGDSDLTVDAGLIAEIIPAQLGDRVWEDKNANGQQDAGENGISGATVRLYTCVNNTKGVLVGTTTTDGAGNYN
;
A
#
# COMPACT_ATOMS: atom_id res chain seq x y z
N MET A 1 -2.32 -21.21 21.10
CA MET A 1 -3.20 -20.33 21.89
C MET A 1 -2.39 -19.79 23.05
N SER A 2 -2.12 -18.48 23.05
CA SER A 2 -1.63 -17.80 24.25
C SER A 2 -2.66 -17.96 25.37
N LEU A 3 -2.21 -17.99 26.62
CA LEU A 3 -3.12 -17.94 27.76
C LEU A 3 -3.92 -16.62 27.68
N PRO A 4 -5.22 -16.62 28.02
CA PRO A 4 -6.00 -15.39 28.06
C PRO A 4 -5.30 -14.35 28.94
N PRO A 5 -5.31 -13.06 28.57
CA PRO A 5 -4.68 -12.02 29.37
C PRO A 5 -5.28 -12.01 30.79
N ILE A 6 -4.39 -11.85 31.76
CA ILE A 6 -4.77 -11.69 33.16
C ILE A 6 -5.10 -10.21 33.36
N THR A 7 -6.33 -9.91 33.79
CA THR A 7 -6.77 -8.56 34.13
C THR A 7 -7.32 -8.53 35.54
N THR A 8 -7.15 -7.41 36.25
CA THR A 8 -7.82 -7.22 37.53
C THR A 8 -8.93 -6.21 37.33
N VAL A 9 -10.13 -6.57 37.79
CA VAL A 9 -11.31 -5.73 37.72
C VAL A 9 -11.89 -5.55 39.11
N LYS A 10 -12.51 -4.40 39.34
CA LYS A 10 -13.30 -4.11 40.51
C LYS A 10 -14.77 -4.13 40.12
N PHE A 11 -15.52 -5.04 40.71
CA PHE A 11 -16.97 -5.09 40.61
C PHE A 11 -17.56 -4.20 41.71
N SER A 12 -18.54 -3.37 41.37
CA SER A 12 -19.36 -2.62 42.33
C SER A 12 -20.83 -2.91 42.07
N TYR A 13 -21.57 -3.31 43.10
CA TYR A 13 -22.98 -3.70 42.98
C TYR A 13 -23.76 -3.22 44.19
N THR A 14 -25.05 -2.93 43.99
CA THR A 14 -25.93 -2.35 45.02
C THR A 14 -26.84 -3.38 45.71
N GLY A 15 -26.80 -4.65 45.28
CA GLY A 15 -27.68 -5.74 45.72
C GLY A 15 -27.02 -6.85 46.58
N THR A 16 -27.72 -7.98 46.76
CA THR A 16 -27.21 -9.19 47.44
C THR A 16 -26.41 -10.09 46.50
N ASN A 17 -25.40 -10.76 47.06
CA ASN A 17 -24.21 -11.35 46.40
C ASN A 17 -24.45 -12.47 45.36
N ASN A 18 -25.68 -12.78 44.94
CA ASN A 18 -25.88 -13.95 44.08
C ASN A 18 -26.04 -13.67 42.58
N VAL A 19 -26.70 -12.59 42.10
CA VAL A 19 -26.76 -12.30 40.65
C VAL A 19 -27.25 -10.85 40.37
N PRO A 20 -26.45 -9.78 40.51
CA PRO A 20 -26.92 -8.46 40.08
C PRO A 20 -27.14 -8.47 38.55
N SER A 21 -28.31 -8.06 38.05
CA SER A 21 -28.53 -7.90 36.59
C SER A 21 -27.55 -6.91 35.97
N TYR A 22 -27.30 -5.83 36.70
CA TYR A 22 -26.54 -4.69 36.25
C TYR A 22 -25.62 -4.27 37.39
N PHE A 23 -24.38 -3.99 37.05
CA PHE A 23 -23.33 -3.62 37.99
C PHE A 23 -22.31 -2.74 37.29
N ASP A 24 -21.48 -2.08 38.09
CA ASP A 24 -20.35 -1.31 37.59
C ASP A 24 -19.09 -2.18 37.59
N ILE A 25 -18.32 -2.12 36.52
CA ILE A 25 -16.99 -2.71 36.46
C ILE A 25 -15.94 -1.63 36.21
N GLU A 26 -14.87 -1.66 36.99
CA GLU A 26 -13.68 -0.84 36.77
C GLU A 26 -12.51 -1.76 36.44
N PHE A 27 -11.90 -1.59 35.26
CA PHE A 27 -10.64 -2.26 34.93
C PHE A 27 -9.51 -1.58 35.71
N LEU A 28 -8.67 -2.35 36.40
CA LEU A 28 -7.58 -1.80 37.20
C LEU A 28 -6.24 -1.82 36.47
N ASP A 29 -6.16 -2.55 35.35
CA ASP A 29 -5.01 -2.53 34.46
C ASP A 29 -4.86 -1.13 33.83
N ALA A 30 -3.69 -0.53 34.03
CA ALA A 30 -3.44 0.83 33.57
C ALA A 30 -3.33 0.95 32.04
N GLN A 31 -2.83 -0.09 31.37
CA GLN A 31 -2.73 -0.10 29.90
C GLN A 31 -4.11 -0.24 29.29
N PHE A 32 -4.91 -1.19 29.78
CA PHE A 32 -6.28 -1.39 29.30
C PHE A 32 -7.14 -0.15 29.53
N ARG A 33 -7.11 0.45 30.73
CA ARG A 33 -7.81 1.72 31.02
C ARG A 33 -7.39 2.88 30.11
N GLY A 34 -6.11 2.96 29.76
CA GLY A 34 -5.61 3.97 28.83
C GLY A 34 -6.26 3.87 27.45
N LEU A 35 -6.64 2.65 27.04
CA LEU A 35 -7.24 2.37 25.73
C LEU A 35 -8.76 2.53 25.75
N ILE A 36 -9.47 1.85 26.64
CA ILE A 36 -10.94 1.85 26.62
C ILE A 36 -11.56 3.14 27.20
N GLY A 37 -10.79 3.98 27.88
CA GLY A 37 -11.31 5.16 28.58
C GLY A 37 -12.02 4.78 29.88
N SER A 38 -12.79 5.71 30.47
CA SER A 38 -13.62 5.57 31.69
C SER A 38 -13.03 4.89 32.94
N SER A 39 -13.30 5.47 34.12
CA SER A 39 -12.98 4.82 35.41
C SER A 39 -14.01 3.78 35.86
N SER A 40 -15.16 3.67 35.18
CA SER A 40 -16.24 2.74 35.51
C SER A 40 -17.12 2.50 34.29
N TYR A 41 -17.58 1.27 34.13
CA TYR A 41 -18.43 0.87 33.02
C TYR A 41 -19.70 0.21 33.49
N ASP A 42 -20.77 0.55 32.79
CA ASP A 42 -22.04 -0.17 32.83
C ASP A 42 -21.83 -1.58 32.30
N ALA A 43 -22.06 -2.55 33.18
CA ALA A 43 -21.87 -3.96 32.90
C ALA A 43 -23.15 -4.75 33.19
N TRP A 44 -23.43 -5.70 32.31
CA TRP A 44 -24.62 -6.52 32.32
C TRP A 44 -24.26 -8.00 32.36
N CYS A 45 -25.14 -8.78 32.96
CA CYS A 45 -25.02 -10.21 32.99
C CYS A 45 -25.31 -10.82 31.61
N ALA A 46 -24.44 -11.68 31.07
CA ALA A 46 -24.77 -12.42 29.85
C ALA A 46 -25.54 -13.72 30.11
N ASP A 47 -25.41 -14.29 31.31
CA ASP A 47 -25.94 -15.60 31.70
C ASP A 47 -26.56 -15.51 33.11
N ARG A 48 -27.82 -15.89 33.29
CA ARG A 48 -28.48 -15.83 34.60
C ARG A 48 -28.01 -16.94 35.53
N ASP A 49 -27.62 -18.08 34.97
CA ASP A 49 -27.31 -19.29 35.72
C ASP A 49 -25.88 -19.28 36.28
N THR A 50 -25.05 -18.33 35.83
CA THR A 50 -23.69 -18.12 36.33
C THR A 50 -23.64 -16.99 37.38
N PRO A 51 -23.19 -17.26 38.62
CA PRO A 51 -23.09 -16.22 39.65
C PRO A 51 -21.82 -15.38 39.51
N ILE A 52 -21.91 -14.14 39.99
CA ILE A 52 -20.74 -13.36 40.37
C ILE A 52 -20.25 -13.93 41.72
N ASN A 53 -19.07 -14.56 41.77
CA ASN A 53 -18.56 -15.20 43.00
C ASN A 53 -17.54 -14.29 43.72
N PRO A 54 -17.97 -13.36 44.58
CA PRO A 54 -17.05 -12.47 45.30
C PRO A 54 -16.13 -13.24 46.26
N PRO A 55 -14.94 -12.71 46.59
CA PRO A 55 -14.12 -13.23 47.68
C PRO A 55 -14.89 -13.37 49.00
N ALA A 56 -14.55 -14.40 49.78
CA ALA A 56 -15.21 -14.65 51.07
C ALA A 56 -15.10 -13.43 52.00
N GLY A 57 -16.21 -13.09 52.67
CA GLY A 57 -16.28 -11.93 53.58
C GLY A 57 -16.61 -10.59 52.90
N THR A 58 -16.91 -10.58 51.59
CA THR A 58 -17.36 -9.37 50.89
C THR A 58 -18.74 -8.92 51.42
N PRO A 59 -18.88 -7.66 51.89
CA PRO A 59 -20.16 -7.12 52.35
C PRO A 59 -21.20 -7.03 51.24
N THR A 60 -22.48 -7.18 51.60
CA THR A 60 -23.63 -6.92 50.73
C THR A 60 -23.63 -5.49 50.23
N GLY A 61 -23.85 -5.27 48.92
CA GLY A 61 -23.93 -3.92 48.34
C GLY A 61 -22.62 -3.15 48.32
N GLY A 62 -21.48 -3.85 48.19
CA GLY A 62 -20.14 -3.28 48.22
C GLY A 62 -19.39 -3.39 46.88
N SER A 63 -18.09 -3.11 46.92
CA SER A 63 -17.18 -3.36 45.80
C SER A 63 -16.12 -4.38 46.18
N PHE A 64 -15.74 -5.26 45.27
CA PHE A 64 -14.63 -6.18 45.46
C PHE A 64 -13.78 -6.28 44.19
N GLN A 65 -12.52 -6.64 44.38
CA GLN A 65 -11.57 -6.82 43.28
C GLN A 65 -11.36 -8.32 43.05
N ILE A 66 -11.36 -8.73 41.79
CA ILE A 66 -10.92 -10.06 41.38
C ILE A 66 -9.98 -9.96 40.20
N THR A 67 -8.97 -10.83 40.22
CA THR A 67 -8.09 -11.06 39.09
C THR A 67 -8.64 -12.20 38.26
N LEU A 68 -8.84 -11.92 36.98
CA LEU A 68 -9.49 -12.76 36.01
C LEU A 68 -8.52 -13.09 34.87
N GLN A 69 -8.59 -14.29 34.33
CA GLN A 69 -8.21 -14.61 32.97
C GLN A 69 -9.43 -14.35 32.10
N ALA A 70 -9.35 -13.39 31.19
CA ALA A 70 -10.47 -13.01 30.34
C ALA A 70 -10.06 -12.93 28.88
N LYS A 71 -11.01 -13.23 28.00
CA LYS A 71 -10.90 -12.91 26.57
C LYS A 71 -11.97 -11.88 26.22
N VAL A 72 -11.52 -10.86 25.50
CA VAL A 72 -12.35 -9.85 24.86
C VAL A 72 -12.83 -10.41 23.52
N TYR A 73 -14.11 -10.28 23.23
CA TYR A 73 -14.67 -10.55 21.91
C TYR A 73 -15.30 -9.28 21.35
N SER A 74 -15.04 -9.05 20.07
CA SER A 74 -15.64 -7.98 19.27
C SER A 74 -16.71 -8.50 18.32
N ILE A 75 -17.57 -7.60 17.82
CA ILE A 75 -18.57 -7.91 16.80
C ILE A 75 -17.95 -8.45 15.49
N TYR A 76 -16.68 -8.13 15.22
CA TYR A 76 -15.92 -8.60 14.07
C TYR A 76 -15.38 -10.02 14.21
N GLU A 77 -15.37 -10.57 15.43
CA GLU A 77 -14.88 -11.92 15.73
C GLU A 77 -16.04 -12.92 15.94
N LEU A 78 -17.30 -12.52 15.69
CA LEU A 78 -18.48 -13.36 15.98
C LEU A 78 -18.68 -14.55 15.03
N GLY A 79 -17.91 -14.63 13.93
CA GLY A 79 -17.88 -15.77 13.02
C GLY A 79 -17.21 -17.03 13.58
N VAL A 80 -16.53 -16.94 14.74
CA VAL A 80 -15.82 -18.07 15.34
C VAL A 80 -16.75 -18.88 16.24
N ASN A 81 -17.34 -19.90 15.62
CA ASN A 81 -18.15 -20.97 16.18
C ASN A 81 -17.77 -21.41 17.63
N SER A 82 -18.75 -21.41 18.53
CA SER A 82 -19.03 -22.20 19.78
C SER A 82 -17.93 -22.85 20.64
N ALA A 83 -16.70 -23.07 20.20
CA ALA A 83 -15.66 -23.80 20.94
C ALA A 83 -14.94 -22.97 22.01
N VAL A 84 -15.06 -21.64 21.97
CA VAL A 84 -14.27 -20.71 22.81
C VAL A 84 -14.98 -20.33 24.12
N PHE A 85 -16.20 -20.85 24.33
CA PHE A 85 -16.93 -20.81 25.60
C PHE A 85 -17.01 -22.22 26.21
N PRO A 86 -15.88 -22.87 26.59
CA PRO A 86 -15.91 -24.26 27.06
C PRO A 86 -16.74 -24.46 28.34
N VAL A 87 -17.15 -23.39 29.02
CA VAL A 87 -17.92 -23.42 30.28
C VAL A 87 -19.10 -22.42 30.30
N LEU A 88 -19.36 -21.64 29.23
CA LEU A 88 -20.36 -20.56 29.24
C LEU A 88 -21.47 -20.81 28.21
N LYS A 89 -22.72 -20.80 28.66
CA LYS A 89 -23.90 -21.08 27.81
C LYS A 89 -24.55 -19.80 27.31
N ILE A 90 -23.85 -18.98 26.52
CA ILE A 90 -24.60 -18.11 25.60
C ILE A 90 -25.18 -19.04 24.54
N GLU A 91 -26.46 -19.35 24.64
CA GLU A 91 -27.11 -20.34 23.77
C GLU A 91 -27.33 -19.79 22.36
N ASN A 92 -27.55 -18.47 22.26
CA ASN A 92 -27.76 -17.75 20.99
C ASN A 92 -26.72 -16.63 20.75
N PRO A 93 -25.43 -16.95 20.56
CA PRO A 93 -24.39 -15.95 20.35
C PRO A 93 -24.59 -15.14 19.06
N GLN A 94 -25.33 -15.68 18.09
CA GLN A 94 -25.72 -14.98 16.87
C GLN A 94 -26.59 -13.75 17.09
N ASN A 95 -27.21 -13.59 18.27
CA ASN A 95 -28.07 -12.44 18.60
C ASN A 95 -27.30 -11.32 19.32
N LEU A 96 -25.97 -11.38 19.36
CA LEU A 96 -25.16 -10.36 20.05
C LEU A 96 -25.26 -8.97 19.39
N ASP A 97 -25.47 -8.89 18.09
CA ASP A 97 -25.76 -7.64 17.37
C ASP A 97 -27.11 -7.04 17.83
N VAL A 98 -28.14 -7.87 17.97
CA VAL A 98 -29.46 -7.50 18.47
C VAL A 98 -29.40 -7.01 19.92
N VAL A 99 -28.62 -7.68 20.77
CA VAL A 99 -28.38 -7.27 22.16
C VAL A 99 -27.57 -5.97 22.22
N ASN A 100 -26.57 -5.80 21.35
CA ASN A 100 -25.81 -4.57 21.27
C ASN A 100 -26.71 -3.38 20.88
N TRP A 101 -27.60 -3.56 19.90
CA TRP A 101 -28.62 -2.57 19.55
C TRP A 101 -29.50 -2.21 20.75
N LEU A 102 -30.01 -3.22 21.47
CA LEU A 102 -30.90 -3.05 22.63
C LEU A 102 -30.28 -2.13 23.69
N PHE A 103 -29.01 -2.33 24.03
CA PHE A 103 -28.33 -1.50 25.03
C PHE A 103 -28.01 -0.09 24.52
N ASN A 104 -27.69 0.04 23.24
CA ASN A 104 -27.45 1.33 22.59
C ASN A 104 -28.67 2.26 22.62
N GLN A 105 -29.89 1.71 22.67
CA GLN A 105 -31.11 2.52 22.79
C GLN A 105 -31.30 3.19 24.16
N ASN A 106 -30.55 2.78 25.19
CA ASN A 106 -30.63 3.32 26.54
C ASN A 106 -32.07 3.34 27.10
N PHE A 107 -32.82 2.24 26.94
CA PHE A 107 -34.22 2.14 27.35
C PHE A 107 -34.45 2.36 28.86
N SER A 108 -33.44 2.14 29.70
CA SER A 108 -33.51 2.39 31.14
C SER A 108 -33.35 3.86 31.53
N ALA A 109 -33.07 4.77 30.58
CA ALA A 109 -32.96 6.19 30.85
C ALA A 109 -34.28 6.78 31.40
N PRO A 110 -34.21 7.80 32.27
CA PRO A 110 -35.39 8.45 32.84
C PRO A 110 -36.38 8.91 31.76
N GLY A 111 -37.63 8.47 31.88
CA GLY A 111 -38.72 8.86 30.95
C GLY A 111 -39.04 7.83 29.86
N ASN A 112 -38.17 6.85 29.62
CA ASN A 112 -38.41 5.80 28.60
C ASN A 112 -39.38 4.70 29.06
N GLY A 113 -39.68 4.63 30.36
CA GLY A 113 -40.70 3.75 30.91
C GLY A 113 -40.28 2.28 31.09
N TYR A 114 -39.01 1.95 30.84
CA TYR A 114 -38.43 0.63 31.11
C TYR A 114 -37.46 0.68 32.29
N THR A 115 -37.34 -0.45 32.99
CA THR A 115 -36.39 -0.65 34.08
C THR A 115 -35.15 -1.40 33.61
N PHE A 116 -34.04 -1.28 34.34
CA PHE A 116 -32.85 -2.12 34.09
C PHE A 116 -33.19 -3.62 34.12
N GLY A 117 -34.06 -4.06 35.02
CA GLY A 117 -34.51 -5.46 35.07
C GLY A 117 -35.20 -5.92 33.77
N GLU A 118 -36.08 -5.09 33.20
CA GLU A 118 -36.76 -5.41 31.94
C GLU A 118 -35.79 -5.50 30.75
N VAL A 119 -34.79 -4.61 30.69
CA VAL A 119 -33.74 -4.63 29.67
C VAL A 119 -32.85 -5.86 29.82
N GLN A 120 -32.43 -6.21 31.04
CA GLN A 120 -31.65 -7.43 31.29
C GLN A 120 -32.43 -8.70 30.93
N ALA A 121 -33.72 -8.76 31.30
CA ALA A 121 -34.57 -9.91 30.99
C ALA A 121 -34.70 -10.09 29.46
N ALA A 122 -34.87 -9.00 28.72
CA ALA A 122 -34.90 -9.03 27.26
C ALA A 122 -33.55 -9.53 26.68
N ALA A 123 -32.42 -9.04 27.20
CA ALA A 123 -31.10 -9.50 26.77
C ALA A 123 -30.89 -11.00 27.01
N TRP A 124 -31.29 -11.53 28.17
CA TRP A 124 -31.19 -12.97 28.46
C TRP A 124 -32.04 -13.81 27.52
N GLU A 125 -33.31 -13.43 27.29
CA GLU A 125 -34.19 -14.12 26.33
C GLU A 125 -33.57 -14.15 24.92
N LEU A 126 -32.99 -13.02 24.48
CA LEU A 126 -32.30 -12.93 23.19
C LEU A 126 -31.06 -13.85 23.14
N LEU A 127 -30.32 -13.98 24.23
CA LEU A 127 -29.15 -14.85 24.34
C LEU A 127 -29.52 -16.33 24.61
N GLY A 128 -30.81 -16.65 24.69
CA GLY A 128 -31.34 -18.00 24.85
C GLY A 128 -31.44 -18.48 26.31
N ASP A 129 -31.44 -17.55 27.27
CA ASP A 129 -31.64 -17.85 28.69
C ASP A 129 -32.99 -17.26 29.18
N PRO A 130 -34.10 -17.98 28.95
CA PRO A 130 -35.44 -17.42 29.16
C PRO A 130 -35.72 -17.05 30.61
N TYR A 131 -36.26 -15.85 30.85
CA TYR A 131 -36.55 -15.32 32.17
C TYR A 131 -37.71 -16.08 32.84
N ALA A 132 -37.40 -16.83 33.91
CA ALA A 132 -38.37 -17.64 34.66
C ALA A 132 -38.73 -17.02 36.03
N GLY A 133 -38.95 -15.70 36.11
CA GLY A 133 -39.37 -15.07 37.37
C GLY A 133 -38.24 -14.90 38.39
N SER A 134 -37.00 -14.73 37.93
CA SER A 134 -35.83 -14.54 38.80
C SER A 134 -36.03 -13.38 39.78
N THR A 135 -35.76 -13.64 41.05
CA THR A 135 -35.83 -12.63 42.12
C THR A 135 -34.66 -11.65 42.10
N SER A 136 -33.60 -11.94 41.31
CA SER A 136 -32.36 -11.19 41.30
C SER A 136 -32.45 -9.85 40.55
N ILE A 137 -33.47 -9.67 39.71
CA ILE A 137 -33.65 -8.47 38.86
C ILE A 137 -34.91 -7.66 39.22
N GLY A 138 -35.54 -7.99 40.36
CA GLY A 138 -36.79 -7.38 40.81
C GLY A 138 -38.03 -7.86 40.03
N THR A 139 -39.15 -7.17 40.24
CA THR A 139 -40.38 -7.41 39.48
C THR A 139 -40.28 -6.76 38.11
N VAL A 140 -40.36 -7.56 37.05
CA VAL A 140 -40.39 -7.10 35.65
C VAL A 140 -41.80 -7.30 35.08
N ASP A 141 -42.23 -6.42 34.17
CA ASP A 141 -43.48 -6.61 33.41
C ASP A 141 -43.21 -7.47 32.17
N PRO A 142 -43.75 -8.70 32.08
CA PRO A 142 -43.53 -9.58 30.93
C PRO A 142 -43.98 -8.97 29.59
N ALA A 143 -44.99 -8.11 29.60
CA ALA A 143 -45.45 -7.45 28.38
C ALA A 143 -44.42 -6.44 27.86
N LYS A 144 -43.72 -5.75 28.77
CA LYS A 144 -42.63 -4.83 28.41
C LYS A 144 -41.37 -5.56 27.95
N VAL A 145 -41.01 -6.67 28.60
CA VAL A 145 -39.91 -7.52 28.15
C VAL A 145 -40.17 -8.03 26.73
N THR A 146 -41.39 -8.52 26.47
CA THR A 146 -41.81 -8.94 25.13
C THR A 146 -41.74 -7.78 24.12
N ALA A 147 -42.13 -6.58 24.52
CA ALA A 147 -42.03 -5.39 23.66
C ALA A 147 -40.58 -5.04 23.30
N LEU A 148 -39.66 -5.08 24.27
CA LEU A 148 -38.22 -4.86 24.03
C LEU A 148 -37.62 -5.90 23.10
N ILE A 149 -37.94 -7.19 23.30
CA ILE A 149 -37.47 -8.27 22.43
C ILE A 149 -37.96 -8.07 21.00
N ASN A 150 -39.25 -7.75 20.82
CA ASN A 150 -39.81 -7.51 19.48
C ASN A 150 -39.18 -6.28 18.81
N LEU A 151 -38.93 -5.20 19.56
CA LEU A 151 -38.22 -4.03 19.06
C LEU A 151 -36.78 -4.39 18.65
N ALA A 152 -36.06 -5.13 19.48
CA ALA A 152 -34.69 -5.54 19.21
C ALA A 152 -34.61 -6.45 17.99
N LEU A 153 -35.45 -7.48 17.88
CA LEU A 153 -35.47 -8.36 16.70
C LEU A 153 -35.88 -7.63 15.42
N ALA A 154 -36.72 -6.59 15.52
CA ALA A 154 -37.15 -5.81 14.36
C ALA A 154 -36.08 -4.84 13.83
N ASN A 155 -35.14 -4.39 14.67
CA ASN A 155 -34.22 -3.29 14.34
C ASN A 155 -32.73 -3.64 14.51
N GLY A 156 -32.40 -4.60 15.35
CA GLY A 156 -31.03 -4.89 15.78
C GLY A 156 -30.29 -5.90 14.92
N ASN A 157 -30.96 -6.57 13.98
CA ASN A 157 -30.31 -7.52 13.09
C ASN A 157 -29.35 -6.81 12.13
N ASN A 158 -28.09 -7.24 12.08
CA ASN A 158 -26.96 -6.59 11.43
C ASN A 158 -26.64 -5.19 11.99
N TYR A 159 -27.02 -4.90 13.23
CA TYR A 159 -26.66 -3.63 13.86
C TYR A 159 -25.13 -3.47 13.90
N GLN A 160 -24.65 -2.33 13.43
CA GLN A 160 -23.26 -1.93 13.48
C GLN A 160 -23.16 -0.64 14.26
N SER A 161 -22.23 -0.62 15.21
CA SER A 161 -21.88 0.63 15.88
C SER A 161 -21.06 1.51 14.95
N ASP A 162 -21.20 2.83 15.12
CA ASP A 162 -20.49 3.84 14.36
C ASP A 162 -20.35 5.09 15.22
N ILE A 163 -19.16 5.70 15.25
CA ILE A 163 -18.89 6.93 16.02
C ILE A 163 -18.63 8.14 15.13
N THR A 164 -18.81 7.97 13.83
CA THR A 164 -18.40 8.96 12.84
C THR A 164 -19.57 9.76 12.28
N ASP A 165 -20.79 9.41 12.69
CA ASP A 165 -21.99 10.15 12.37
C ASP A 165 -22.39 11.05 13.55
N SER A 166 -23.59 11.63 13.46
CA SER A 166 -24.15 12.48 14.51
C SER A 166 -25.15 11.77 15.41
N ASP A 167 -25.37 10.47 15.22
CA ASP A 167 -26.33 9.68 15.99
C ASP A 167 -25.68 9.09 17.24
N PRO A 168 -25.82 9.71 18.42
CA PRO A 168 -25.17 9.20 19.63
C PRO A 168 -25.74 7.84 20.09
N THR A 169 -26.82 7.34 19.46
CA THR A 169 -27.46 6.09 19.82
C THR A 169 -26.84 4.87 19.15
N ASN A 170 -25.84 5.02 18.27
CA ASN A 170 -25.10 3.88 17.71
C ASN A 170 -23.59 3.89 18.02
N ASP A 171 -23.15 4.76 18.93
CA ASP A 171 -21.74 5.01 19.24
C ASP A 171 -21.02 3.84 19.96
N TYR A 172 -21.76 2.88 20.52
CA TYR A 172 -21.19 1.90 21.44
C TYR A 172 -21.17 0.48 20.87
N THR A 173 -20.06 -0.21 21.12
CA THR A 173 -19.91 -1.63 20.86
C THR A 173 -19.93 -2.41 22.16
N LEU A 174 -20.43 -3.63 22.09
CA LEU A 174 -20.52 -4.51 23.24
C LEU A 174 -19.25 -5.35 23.33
N LEU A 175 -18.55 -5.18 24.45
CA LEU A 175 -17.43 -6.01 24.84
C LEU A 175 -17.94 -7.20 25.65
N LEU A 176 -17.81 -8.41 25.10
CA LEU A 176 -18.08 -9.62 25.85
C LEU A 176 -16.81 -10.08 26.57
N LEU A 177 -16.85 -10.07 27.89
CA LEU A 177 -15.82 -10.64 28.75
C LEU A 177 -16.24 -12.05 29.16
N ALA A 178 -15.37 -13.03 28.91
CA ALA A 178 -15.52 -14.39 29.41
C ALA A 178 -14.51 -14.67 30.54
N PRO A 179 -14.86 -14.41 31.82
CA PRO A 179 -13.90 -14.44 32.90
C PRO A 179 -13.77 -15.79 33.62
N TYR A 180 -12.52 -16.16 33.91
CA TYR A 180 -12.16 -17.16 34.89
C TYR A 180 -11.33 -16.51 35.98
N ARG A 181 -11.52 -16.88 37.23
CA ARG A 181 -10.51 -16.53 38.24
C ARG A 181 -9.23 -17.29 37.97
N THR A 182 -8.10 -16.74 38.41
CA THR A 182 -6.78 -17.38 38.27
C THR A 182 -6.67 -18.74 38.99
N ASP A 183 -7.61 -19.04 39.90
CA ASP A 183 -7.77 -20.34 40.57
C ASP A 183 -8.61 -21.36 39.77
N GLY A 184 -9.03 -21.03 38.55
CA GLY A 184 -9.80 -21.89 37.65
C GLY A 184 -11.31 -21.86 37.87
N VAL A 185 -11.82 -21.01 38.77
CA VAL A 185 -13.26 -20.89 39.03
C VAL A 185 -13.92 -19.96 38.00
N ALA A 186 -14.91 -20.48 37.27
CA ALA A 186 -15.71 -19.71 36.32
C ALA A 186 -16.44 -18.53 37.00
N GLN A 187 -16.53 -17.41 36.28
CA GLN A 187 -17.23 -16.20 36.72
C GLN A 187 -18.28 -15.78 35.70
N GLN A 188 -19.14 -14.87 36.12
CA GLN A 188 -20.20 -14.32 35.28
C GLN A 188 -19.66 -13.69 33.99
N PRO A 189 -20.06 -14.17 32.79
CA PRO A 189 -19.75 -13.48 31.56
C PRO A 189 -20.43 -12.13 31.57
N THR A 190 -19.66 -11.13 31.19
CA THR A 190 -20.04 -9.73 31.37
C THR A 190 -20.11 -9.06 30.01
N LEU A 191 -21.25 -8.41 29.75
CA LEU A 191 -21.47 -7.55 28.61
C LEU A 191 -21.15 -6.12 29.06
N VAL A 192 -20.11 -5.52 28.49
CA VAL A 192 -19.65 -4.17 28.84
C VAL A 192 -19.85 -3.24 27.66
N GLN A 193 -20.56 -2.14 27.85
CA GLN A 193 -20.75 -1.15 26.79
C GLN A 193 -19.56 -0.19 26.76
N VAL A 194 -18.83 -0.18 25.64
CA VAL A 194 -17.68 0.71 25.43
C VAL A 194 -17.92 1.54 24.18
N LYS A 195 -17.46 2.80 24.16
CA LYS A 195 -17.55 3.62 22.95
C LYS A 195 -16.71 2.93 21.87
N SER A 196 -17.32 2.65 20.72
CA SER A 196 -16.62 2.00 19.61
C SER A 196 -15.54 2.92 19.05
N ALA A 197 -14.61 2.33 18.30
CA ALA A 197 -13.64 3.07 17.51
C ALA A 197 -13.94 2.89 16.03
N ALA A 198 -13.31 3.71 15.20
CA ALA A 198 -13.35 3.61 13.75
C ALA A 198 -11.96 3.86 13.17
N LEU A 199 -11.71 3.29 12.00
CA LEU A 199 -10.55 3.65 11.19
C LEU A 199 -10.92 3.72 9.72
N GLY A 200 -10.15 4.47 8.95
CA GLY A 200 -10.27 4.59 7.50
C GLY A 200 -9.54 5.83 7.03
N ASN A 201 -9.75 6.22 5.78
CA ASN A 201 -9.54 7.57 5.24
C ASN A 201 -9.54 7.44 3.70
N PHE A 202 -8.44 7.01 3.09
CA PHE A 202 -8.24 7.23 1.65
C PHE A 202 -7.36 6.19 0.92
N VAL A 203 -7.71 5.92 -0.33
CA VAL A 203 -6.86 5.25 -1.31
C VAL A 203 -6.79 6.13 -2.56
N TRP A 204 -5.60 6.45 -3.05
CA TRP A 204 -5.42 7.41 -4.16
C TRP A 204 -4.47 6.94 -5.25
N HIS A 205 -4.62 7.58 -6.40
CA HIS A 205 -3.69 7.47 -7.52
C HIS A 205 -2.50 8.38 -7.23
N ASP A 206 -1.43 7.78 -6.74
CA ASP A 206 -0.15 8.45 -6.60
C ASP A 206 0.49 8.58 -7.98
N THR A 207 0.52 9.81 -8.47
CA THR A 207 0.91 10.14 -9.84
C THR A 207 2.42 10.15 -10.03
N ASN A 208 3.17 10.37 -8.95
CA ASN A 208 4.63 10.49 -8.98
C ASN A 208 5.33 9.40 -8.14
N ALA A 209 4.57 8.46 -7.58
CA ALA A 209 5.01 7.34 -6.76
C ALA A 209 5.83 7.74 -5.52
N ASN A 210 5.62 8.94 -4.98
CA ASN A 210 6.38 9.43 -3.83
C ASN A 210 5.81 8.94 -2.47
N GLY A 211 4.62 8.35 -2.45
CA GLY A 211 3.93 7.88 -1.25
C GLY A 211 3.32 8.98 -0.39
N ILE A 212 3.18 10.19 -0.92
CA ILE A 212 2.57 11.36 -0.30
C ILE A 212 1.37 11.77 -1.16
N GLN A 213 0.23 12.00 -0.54
CA GLN A 213 -0.96 12.48 -1.23
C GLN A 213 -0.81 13.97 -1.58
N ASP A 214 -0.59 14.25 -2.86
CA ASP A 214 -0.51 15.61 -3.38
C ASP A 214 -1.91 16.18 -3.72
N THR A 215 -2.08 17.51 -3.67
CA THR A 215 -3.40 18.16 -3.85
C THR A 215 -4.09 17.90 -5.21
N SER A 216 -3.34 17.48 -6.23
CA SER A 216 -3.86 17.14 -7.56
C SER A 216 -4.22 15.67 -7.72
N GLU A 217 -3.89 14.84 -6.74
CA GLU A 217 -4.08 13.40 -6.80
C GLU A 217 -5.50 13.02 -6.41
N VAL A 218 -6.05 12.07 -7.15
CA VAL A 218 -7.46 11.69 -7.05
C VAL A 218 -7.59 10.35 -6.36
N GLY A 219 -8.68 10.15 -5.64
CA GLY A 219 -8.97 8.86 -5.03
C GLY A 219 -9.27 7.77 -6.05
N ILE A 220 -8.97 6.52 -5.68
CA ILE A 220 -9.24 5.34 -6.49
C ILE A 220 -10.55 4.73 -6.01
N ALA A 221 -11.58 4.76 -6.85
CA ALA A 221 -12.86 4.13 -6.57
C ALA A 221 -12.83 2.60 -6.73
N GLY A 222 -13.52 1.88 -5.85
CA GLY A 222 -13.66 0.43 -5.94
C GLY A 222 -12.43 -0.38 -5.55
N ALA A 223 -11.40 0.25 -4.97
CA ALA A 223 -10.26 -0.46 -4.38
C ALA A 223 -10.75 -1.31 -3.20
N VAL A 224 -10.29 -2.57 -3.13
CA VAL A 224 -10.69 -3.50 -2.07
C VAL A 224 -9.79 -3.29 -0.86
N VAL A 225 -10.40 -3.03 0.29
CA VAL A 225 -9.71 -2.80 1.57
C VAL A 225 -10.22 -3.80 2.60
N LYS A 226 -9.31 -4.45 3.32
CA LYS A 226 -9.62 -5.45 4.34
C LYS A 226 -9.14 -4.99 5.71
N LEU A 227 -9.98 -5.18 6.73
CA LEU A 227 -9.59 -5.10 8.13
C LEU A 227 -9.08 -6.47 8.55
N VAL A 228 -7.86 -6.53 9.06
CA VAL A 228 -7.19 -7.78 9.40
C VAL A 228 -6.52 -7.74 10.77
N ARG A 229 -6.21 -8.91 11.32
CA ARG A 229 -5.38 -9.11 12.51
C ARG A 229 -4.50 -10.35 12.29
N ASP A 230 -3.20 -10.16 12.38
CA ASP A 230 -2.23 -11.26 12.33
C ASP A 230 -2.18 -11.91 13.72
N LEU A 231 -2.85 -13.06 13.87
CA LEU A 231 -3.04 -13.72 15.16
C LEU A 231 -1.89 -14.65 15.53
N ASN A 232 -1.10 -15.06 14.53
CA ASN A 232 -0.02 -16.02 14.67
C ASN A 232 1.38 -15.34 14.51
N ASP A 233 1.40 -14.05 14.20
CA ASP A 233 2.58 -13.20 13.95
C ASP A 233 3.48 -13.71 12.80
N ASP A 234 2.89 -14.36 11.78
CA ASP A 234 3.63 -14.87 10.62
C ASP A 234 3.70 -13.88 9.43
N GLY A 235 2.91 -12.81 9.48
CA GLY A 235 2.85 -11.78 8.44
C GLY A 235 2.00 -12.13 7.22
N ASP A 236 1.38 -13.31 7.19
CA ASP A 236 0.36 -13.72 6.25
C ASP A 236 -1.04 -13.56 6.90
N PHE A 237 -2.08 -13.39 6.08
CA PHE A 237 -3.47 -13.24 6.58
C PHE A 237 -4.36 -14.34 5.96
N ASP A 238 -3.89 -15.58 6.07
CA ASP A 238 -4.49 -16.75 5.42
C ASP A 238 -5.19 -17.71 6.41
N ASP A 239 -5.05 -17.48 7.72
CA ASP A 239 -5.73 -18.26 8.74
C ASP A 239 -7.19 -17.83 8.93
N LEU A 240 -7.98 -18.77 9.43
CA LEU A 240 -9.37 -18.51 9.80
C LEU A 240 -9.42 -17.41 10.87
N ASN A 241 -10.18 -16.35 10.59
CA ASN A 241 -10.43 -15.17 11.46
C ASN A 241 -9.33 -14.09 11.48
N GLU A 242 -8.36 -14.15 10.57
CA GLU A 242 -7.41 -13.05 10.40
C GLU A 242 -7.96 -11.94 9.51
N VAL A 243 -8.87 -12.27 8.58
CA VAL A 243 -9.68 -11.28 7.86
C VAL A 243 -10.98 -11.06 8.62
N LEU A 244 -11.10 -9.87 9.22
CA LEU A 244 -12.24 -9.49 10.06
C LEU A 244 -13.40 -8.92 9.23
N ALA A 245 -13.08 -8.07 8.26
CA ALA A 245 -14.05 -7.41 7.41
C ALA A 245 -13.41 -6.97 6.08
N GLN A 246 -14.26 -6.68 5.10
CA GLN A 246 -13.85 -6.12 3.82
C GLN A 246 -14.82 -5.02 3.40
N THR A 247 -14.30 -3.98 2.78
CA THR A 247 -15.05 -2.92 2.11
C THR A 247 -14.41 -2.58 0.76
N THR A 248 -15.07 -1.70 -0.01
CA THR A 248 -14.52 -1.09 -1.22
C THR A 248 -14.56 0.42 -1.09
N THR A 249 -13.55 1.10 -1.61
CA THR A 249 -13.50 2.57 -1.59
C THR A 249 -14.63 3.19 -2.40
N GLY A 250 -15.11 4.34 -1.92
CA GLY A 250 -16.11 5.16 -2.59
C GLY A 250 -15.58 5.90 -3.81
N ALA A 251 -16.42 6.74 -4.41
CA ALA A 251 -16.11 7.42 -5.67
C ALA A 251 -14.92 8.39 -5.58
N GLN A 252 -14.62 8.86 -4.37
CA GLN A 252 -13.50 9.75 -4.10
C GLN A 252 -12.34 9.00 -3.45
N GLY A 253 -12.31 7.65 -3.42
CA GLY A 253 -11.23 6.87 -2.80
C GLY A 253 -11.38 6.65 -1.30
N GLU A 254 -12.47 7.12 -0.70
CA GLU A 254 -12.71 7.03 0.73
C GLU A 254 -13.10 5.60 1.18
N TYR A 255 -12.61 5.14 2.33
CA TYR A 255 -13.05 3.89 2.94
C TYR A 255 -13.12 4.01 4.46
N LYS A 256 -13.84 3.09 5.09
CA LYS A 256 -14.08 3.14 6.53
C LYS A 256 -14.51 1.80 7.12
N PHE A 257 -13.98 1.51 8.30
CA PHE A 257 -14.45 0.48 9.22
C PHE A 257 -14.95 1.14 10.50
N THR A 258 -16.14 0.73 10.94
CA THR A 258 -16.82 1.28 12.13
C THR A 258 -16.90 0.25 13.24
N GLY A 259 -17.48 0.58 14.39
CA GLY A 259 -17.84 -0.43 15.41
C GLY A 259 -16.67 -1.24 15.98
N LEU A 260 -15.43 -0.75 15.81
CA LEU A 260 -14.22 -1.44 16.21
C LEU A 260 -14.16 -1.47 17.73
N THR A 261 -13.82 -2.64 18.28
CA THR A 261 -13.56 -2.77 19.71
C THR A 261 -12.21 -2.13 20.05
N PRO A 262 -12.17 -1.12 20.94
CA PRO A 262 -10.92 -0.46 21.33
C PRO A 262 -9.95 -1.41 22.03
N GLY A 263 -8.67 -1.12 21.90
CA GLY A 263 -7.58 -1.87 22.53
C GLY A 263 -7.20 -3.20 21.87
N LEU A 264 -7.79 -3.52 20.71
CA LEU A 264 -7.33 -4.61 19.84
C LEU A 264 -6.31 -4.10 18.82
N ASP A 265 -5.52 -5.02 18.27
CA ASP A 265 -4.40 -4.80 17.36
C ASP A 265 -4.82 -4.96 15.90
N TYR A 266 -5.54 -3.98 15.34
CA TYR A 266 -6.00 -4.01 13.96
C TYR A 266 -4.89 -3.69 12.96
N GLN A 267 -5.01 -4.18 11.74
CA GLN A 267 -4.26 -3.75 10.57
C GLN A 267 -5.21 -3.58 9.38
N VAL A 268 -4.75 -2.83 8.38
CA VAL A 268 -5.46 -2.66 7.11
C VAL A 268 -4.62 -3.27 5.99
N LEU A 269 -5.25 -4.16 5.22
CA LEU A 269 -4.69 -4.76 4.01
C LEU A 269 -5.38 -4.16 2.79
N PHE A 270 -4.60 -3.45 1.96
CA PHE A 270 -5.03 -2.91 0.68
C PHE A 270 -4.70 -3.90 -0.43
N MET A 271 -5.69 -4.22 -1.27
CA MET A 271 -5.44 -5.01 -2.48
C MET A 271 -5.11 -4.07 -3.62
N THR A 272 -4.10 -4.40 -4.44
CA THR A 272 -3.76 -3.62 -5.64
C THR A 272 -5.00 -3.44 -6.53
N PRO A 273 -5.47 -2.21 -6.77
CA PRO A 273 -6.65 -1.96 -7.59
C PRO A 273 -6.43 -2.38 -9.05
N SER A 274 -7.51 -2.79 -9.73
CA SER A 274 -7.41 -3.15 -11.15
C SER A 274 -6.96 -1.95 -11.99
N GLY A 275 -5.97 -2.16 -12.86
CA GLY A 275 -5.39 -1.10 -13.70
C GLY A 275 -4.26 -0.32 -13.04
N TYR A 276 -3.81 -0.72 -11.85
CA TYR A 276 -2.61 -0.24 -11.18
C TYR A 276 -1.61 -1.39 -11.03
N ASP A 277 -0.31 -1.05 -10.95
CA ASP A 277 0.76 -2.04 -10.97
C ASP A 277 1.42 -2.22 -9.60
N ALA A 278 1.52 -1.14 -8.81
CA ALA A 278 2.24 -1.17 -7.54
C ALA A 278 1.65 -0.19 -6.51
N THR A 279 1.88 -0.49 -5.23
CA THR A 279 1.66 0.46 -4.13
C THR A 279 2.85 1.38 -4.01
N SER A 280 2.60 2.61 -3.58
CA SER A 280 3.63 3.58 -3.27
C SER A 280 4.45 3.17 -2.05
N PRO A 281 5.70 3.65 -1.93
CA PRO A 281 6.51 3.40 -0.74
C PRO A 281 5.81 3.89 0.51
N ARG A 282 5.96 3.13 1.60
CA ARG A 282 5.53 3.60 2.91
C ARG A 282 6.32 4.85 3.28
N GLN A 283 5.62 5.92 3.65
CA GLN A 283 6.23 7.13 4.18
C GLN A 283 6.02 7.15 5.71
N SER A 284 7.12 7.20 6.46
CA SER A 284 7.09 7.33 7.92
C SER A 284 7.40 8.77 8.32
N ASP A 285 6.59 9.71 7.89
CA ASP A 285 6.75 11.09 8.28
C ASP A 285 6.48 11.26 9.78
N SER A 286 7.45 11.85 10.46
CA SER A 286 7.40 12.23 11.88
C SER A 286 6.35 13.31 12.21
N LEU A 287 5.41 13.58 11.32
CA LEU A 287 4.33 14.54 11.49
C LEU A 287 3.06 13.77 11.91
N PRO A 288 2.62 13.89 13.17
CA PRO A 288 1.70 12.94 13.79
C PRO A 288 0.24 13.03 13.32
N LEU A 289 -0.11 13.76 12.25
CA LEU A 289 -1.51 14.17 12.03
C LEU A 289 -1.99 14.38 10.58
N SER A 290 -1.20 14.14 9.53
CA SER A 290 -1.64 14.60 8.21
C SER A 290 -2.45 13.62 7.36
N GLY A 291 -2.46 12.29 7.57
CA GLY A 291 -3.30 11.36 6.79
C GLY A 291 -3.14 11.54 5.27
N VAL A 292 -1.91 11.83 4.84
CA VAL A 292 -1.51 12.16 3.45
C VAL A 292 -0.30 11.32 3.06
N ASN A 293 -0.08 10.19 3.71
CA ASN A 293 1.08 9.34 3.50
C ASN A 293 0.65 7.90 3.30
N SER A 294 1.41 7.15 2.52
CA SER A 294 1.06 5.76 2.26
C SER A 294 1.56 4.86 3.39
N ASP A 295 0.70 3.95 3.82
CA ASP A 295 1.01 2.80 4.67
C ASP A 295 1.47 1.57 3.87
N GLY A 296 1.57 1.68 2.54
CA GLY A 296 1.81 0.54 1.65
C GLY A 296 0.64 -0.45 1.62
N LEU A 297 0.92 -1.71 1.24
CA LEU A 297 -0.12 -2.75 1.12
C LEU A 297 -0.71 -3.19 2.47
N VAL A 298 0.09 -3.16 3.54
CA VAL A 298 -0.31 -3.61 4.87
C VAL A 298 0.11 -2.54 5.86
N SER A 299 -0.85 -1.99 6.60
CA SER A 299 -0.57 -0.99 7.65
C SER A 299 0.22 -1.59 8.81
N ASP A 300 0.83 -0.72 9.62
CA ASP A 300 1.32 -1.14 10.94
C ASP A 300 0.14 -1.53 11.84
N LYS A 301 0.43 -2.25 12.93
CA LYS A 301 -0.58 -2.56 13.95
C LYS A 301 -1.09 -1.26 14.59
N VAL A 302 -2.41 -1.06 14.51
CA VAL A 302 -3.13 0.08 15.06
C VAL A 302 -3.92 -0.37 16.28
N ILE A 303 -3.65 0.27 17.41
CA ILE A 303 -4.41 0.07 18.65
C ILE A 303 -5.22 1.34 18.90
N LEU A 304 -6.54 1.23 18.79
CA LEU A 304 -7.45 2.36 18.92
C LEU A 304 -7.94 2.55 20.35
N SER A 305 -8.05 3.80 20.77
CA SER A 305 -8.75 4.20 21.99
C SER A 305 -10.28 4.25 21.79
N ALA A 306 -11.04 4.17 22.87
CA ALA A 306 -12.50 4.27 22.79
C ALA A 306 -12.96 5.63 22.28
N GLY A 307 -13.85 5.63 21.28
CA GLY A 307 -14.29 6.84 20.60
C GLY A 307 -13.25 7.44 19.65
N GLU A 308 -12.12 6.77 19.41
CA GLU A 308 -11.15 7.21 18.41
C GLU A 308 -11.67 6.91 17.01
N TYR A 309 -11.63 7.92 16.14
CA TYR A 309 -11.70 7.73 14.69
C TYR A 309 -10.33 8.05 14.09
N ASN A 310 -9.56 7.00 13.78
CA ASN A 310 -8.26 7.15 13.16
C ASN A 310 -8.42 7.34 11.64
N GLN A 311 -8.00 8.51 11.15
CA GLN A 311 -8.06 8.90 9.74
C GLN A 311 -6.66 8.96 9.09
N THR A 312 -5.70 8.17 9.56
CA THR A 312 -4.32 8.25 9.07
C THR A 312 -3.86 6.99 8.34
N ILE A 313 -4.78 6.07 8.02
CA ILE A 313 -4.43 4.80 7.40
C ILE A 313 -4.81 4.83 5.93
N ASP A 314 -3.80 4.90 5.07
CA ASP A 314 -3.95 5.44 3.72
C ASP A 314 -3.05 4.67 2.73
N ALA A 315 -3.48 4.49 1.47
CA ALA A 315 -2.63 3.83 0.45
C ALA A 315 -2.62 4.53 -0.93
N GLY A 316 -1.41 4.83 -1.40
CA GLY A 316 -1.15 5.30 -2.76
C GLY A 316 -0.86 4.15 -3.71
N PHE A 317 -1.37 4.22 -4.93
CA PHE A 317 -1.07 3.27 -6.01
C PHE A 317 -0.72 4.00 -7.31
N TYR A 318 0.18 3.40 -8.08
CA TYR A 318 0.63 3.94 -9.35
C TYR A 318 0.72 2.86 -10.45
N LYS A 319 0.84 3.33 -11.69
CA LYS A 319 1.08 2.53 -12.89
C LYS A 319 2.52 2.70 -13.31
N LEU A 320 3.11 1.66 -13.86
CA LEU A 320 4.44 1.73 -14.44
C LEU A 320 4.42 2.53 -15.74
N ALA A 321 5.49 3.24 -16.00
CA ALA A 321 5.74 4.03 -17.19
C ALA A 321 6.70 3.31 -18.15
N GLU A 322 6.83 3.85 -19.36
CA GLU A 322 7.78 3.39 -20.36
C GLU A 322 8.48 4.55 -21.08
N LEU A 323 9.70 4.29 -21.52
CA LEU A 323 10.54 5.24 -22.25
C LEU A 323 11.28 4.54 -23.39
N GLY A 324 11.28 5.11 -24.58
CA GLY A 324 12.02 4.56 -25.72
C GLY A 324 11.86 5.36 -27.00
N ASP A 325 12.09 4.67 -28.11
CA ASP A 325 11.72 4.95 -29.51
C ASP A 325 12.82 4.40 -30.43
N GLN A 326 13.61 5.22 -31.14
CA GLN A 326 14.44 4.76 -32.25
C GLN A 326 15.88 5.31 -32.30
N VAL A 327 16.80 4.47 -32.77
CA VAL A 327 18.11 4.91 -33.30
C VAL A 327 18.14 4.72 -34.81
N TRP A 328 18.51 5.76 -35.56
CA TRP A 328 18.48 5.75 -37.03
C TRP A 328 19.76 6.27 -37.67
N LEU A 329 19.93 5.96 -38.95
CA LEU A 329 21.03 6.43 -39.78
C LEU A 329 20.61 7.73 -40.48
N ASP A 330 21.09 8.85 -39.96
CA ASP A 330 20.96 10.18 -40.58
C ASP A 330 21.90 10.28 -41.78
N GLY A 331 21.39 9.89 -42.94
CA GLY A 331 22.20 9.76 -44.15
C GLY A 331 22.57 11.12 -44.76
N ASN A 332 21.83 12.17 -44.40
CA ASN A 332 21.98 13.50 -44.97
C ASN A 332 22.59 14.51 -43.99
N GLY A 333 22.70 14.16 -42.71
CA GLY A 333 23.32 14.92 -41.64
C GLY A 333 22.49 16.11 -41.15
N ASN A 334 21.17 16.09 -41.33
CA ASN A 334 20.29 17.21 -40.95
C ASN A 334 19.80 17.15 -39.50
N GLY A 335 20.02 16.04 -38.79
CA GLY A 335 19.55 15.85 -37.42
C GLY A 335 18.06 15.55 -37.27
N GLN A 336 17.38 15.20 -38.36
CA GLN A 336 15.97 14.81 -38.37
C GLN A 336 15.80 13.40 -38.93
N GLN A 337 14.83 12.68 -38.40
CA GLN A 337 14.38 11.40 -38.90
C GLN A 337 13.57 11.60 -40.18
N ASP A 338 14.20 11.35 -41.32
CA ASP A 338 13.57 11.49 -42.63
C ASP A 338 12.97 10.17 -43.15
N ASN A 339 12.01 10.30 -44.06
CA ASN A 339 11.50 9.16 -44.82
C ASN A 339 12.64 8.48 -45.59
N GLN A 340 12.76 7.16 -45.43
CA GLN A 340 13.78 6.26 -46.02
C GLN A 340 15.09 6.14 -45.23
N GLU A 341 15.23 6.83 -44.10
CA GLU A 341 16.34 6.58 -43.19
C GLU A 341 16.11 5.27 -42.45
N ALA A 342 17.16 4.45 -42.38
CA ALA A 342 17.09 3.12 -41.81
C ALA A 342 17.39 3.17 -40.31
N GLY A 343 16.64 2.40 -39.52
CA GLY A 343 17.01 2.13 -38.14
C GLY A 343 18.34 1.39 -38.04
N VAL A 344 19.06 1.61 -36.94
CA VAL A 344 20.36 1.00 -36.67
C VAL A 344 20.22 -0.03 -35.56
N ALA A 345 20.43 -1.30 -35.90
CA ALA A 345 20.36 -2.41 -34.96
C ALA A 345 21.60 -2.52 -34.06
N ASP A 346 21.44 -3.23 -32.95
CA ASP A 346 22.51 -3.60 -32.00
C ASP A 346 23.24 -2.39 -31.35
N VAL A 347 22.62 -1.21 -31.35
CA VAL A 347 23.13 -0.03 -30.66
C VAL A 347 22.88 -0.22 -29.16
N THR A 348 23.94 -0.11 -28.35
CA THR A 348 23.79 -0.21 -26.89
C THR A 348 23.14 1.06 -26.35
N VAL A 349 22.03 0.89 -25.63
CA VAL A 349 21.27 1.97 -25.01
C VAL A 349 21.21 1.74 -23.50
N LYS A 350 21.59 2.75 -22.71
CA LYS A 350 21.61 2.66 -21.24
C LYS A 350 20.59 3.63 -20.67
N LEU A 351 19.80 3.16 -19.70
CA LEU A 351 18.92 3.99 -18.90
C LEU A 351 19.67 4.43 -17.63
N LEU A 352 19.61 5.72 -17.33
CA LEU A 352 20.23 6.34 -16.17
C LEU A 352 19.15 6.89 -15.25
N ASP A 353 19.36 6.76 -13.94
CA ASP A 353 18.52 7.42 -12.94
C ASP A 353 18.86 8.92 -12.80
N SER A 354 18.13 9.62 -11.93
CA SER A 354 18.32 11.05 -11.64
C SER A 354 19.70 11.41 -11.09
N THR A 355 20.50 10.45 -10.63
CA THR A 355 21.89 10.65 -10.17
C THR A 355 22.91 10.46 -11.29
N GLY A 356 22.47 10.02 -12.47
CA GLY A 356 23.33 9.66 -13.59
C GLY A 356 23.93 8.26 -13.45
N THR A 357 23.37 7.40 -12.60
CA THR A 357 23.79 6.00 -12.47
C THR A 357 23.05 5.14 -13.49
N VAL A 358 23.77 4.27 -14.20
CA VAL A 358 23.15 3.31 -15.12
C VAL A 358 22.39 2.25 -14.32
N ILE A 359 21.09 2.14 -14.57
CA ILE A 359 20.18 1.21 -13.88
C ILE A 359 19.67 0.09 -14.80
N ARG A 360 19.69 0.30 -16.12
CA ARG A 360 19.32 -0.73 -17.11
C ARG A 360 20.11 -0.52 -18.40
N THR A 361 20.25 -1.58 -19.19
CA THR A 361 20.83 -1.54 -20.53
C THR A 361 20.03 -2.44 -21.46
N THR A 362 19.82 -1.99 -22.68
CA THR A 362 19.21 -2.76 -23.77
C THR A 362 19.99 -2.52 -25.06
N VAL A 363 19.57 -3.16 -26.14
CA VAL A 363 20.06 -2.91 -27.50
C VAL A 363 18.90 -2.67 -28.43
N THR A 364 19.12 -1.84 -29.46
CA THR A 364 18.11 -1.61 -30.51
C THR A 364 17.87 -2.86 -31.35
N ASP A 365 16.63 -3.03 -31.78
CA ASP A 365 16.20 -4.14 -32.62
C ASP A 365 16.61 -3.95 -34.11
N GLY A 366 16.20 -4.89 -34.97
CA GLY A 366 16.52 -4.84 -36.40
C GLY A 366 15.99 -3.62 -37.16
N ASN A 367 15.03 -2.88 -36.60
CA ASN A 367 14.49 -1.64 -37.14
C ASN A 367 14.95 -0.41 -36.33
N GLY A 368 15.93 -0.57 -35.45
CA GLY A 368 16.48 0.50 -34.63
C GLY A 368 15.67 0.83 -33.37
N PHE A 369 14.58 0.13 -33.08
CA PHE A 369 13.74 0.46 -31.93
C PHE A 369 14.29 -0.08 -30.63
N TYR A 370 14.10 0.65 -29.53
CA TYR A 370 14.37 0.18 -28.18
C TYR A 370 13.25 0.63 -27.22
N LEU A 371 13.09 -0.09 -26.11
CA LEU A 371 12.11 0.25 -25.09
C LEU A 371 12.62 -0.13 -23.70
N PHE A 372 12.45 0.79 -22.76
CA PHE A 372 12.52 0.54 -21.33
C PHE A 372 11.10 0.59 -20.76
N ASP A 373 10.51 -0.58 -20.56
CA ASP A 373 9.20 -0.73 -19.95
C ASP A 373 9.30 -0.89 -18.42
N ASN A 374 8.15 -0.98 -17.75
CA ASN A 374 8.06 -1.28 -16.32
C ASN A 374 8.93 -0.34 -15.46
N LEU A 375 8.89 0.96 -15.76
CA LEU A 375 9.60 2.00 -15.00
C LEU A 375 8.70 2.54 -13.91
N ASN A 376 9.23 2.72 -12.71
CA ASN A 376 8.53 3.50 -11.69
C ASN A 376 8.46 4.97 -12.16
N PRO A 377 7.43 5.73 -11.78
CA PRO A 377 7.45 7.18 -11.94
C PRO A 377 8.73 7.78 -11.35
N GLY A 378 9.33 8.73 -12.06
CA GLY A 378 10.64 9.26 -11.72
C GLY A 378 11.30 10.02 -12.86
N THR A 379 12.53 10.48 -12.61
CA THR A 379 13.34 11.18 -13.61
C THR A 379 14.44 10.28 -14.13
N TYR A 380 14.54 10.18 -15.46
CA TYR A 380 15.48 9.33 -16.17
C TYR A 380 16.22 10.10 -17.25
N SER A 381 17.35 9.56 -17.71
CA SER A 381 17.99 9.96 -18.97
C SER A 381 18.54 8.73 -19.70
N VAL A 382 18.85 8.88 -20.97
CA VAL A 382 19.37 7.80 -21.82
C VAL A 382 20.80 8.12 -22.26
N GLU A 383 21.65 7.10 -22.32
CA GLU A 383 22.97 7.16 -22.94
C GLU A 383 23.04 6.13 -24.08
N PHE A 384 23.18 6.63 -25.29
CA PHE A 384 23.46 5.84 -26.48
C PHE A 384 24.97 5.65 -26.64
N VAL A 385 25.39 4.45 -27.02
CA VAL A 385 26.78 4.16 -27.36
C VAL A 385 26.91 4.06 -28.88
N ALA A 386 27.53 5.06 -29.51
CA ALA A 386 27.77 5.06 -30.94
C ALA A 386 28.57 3.81 -31.36
N PRO A 387 28.09 3.04 -32.36
CA PRO A 387 28.86 1.94 -32.94
C PRO A 387 30.16 2.43 -33.58
N THR A 388 31.12 1.52 -33.76
CA THR A 388 32.39 1.86 -34.42
C THR A 388 32.15 2.36 -35.85
N GLY A 389 32.75 3.50 -36.21
CA GLY A 389 32.59 4.12 -37.52
C GLY A 389 31.33 4.99 -37.65
N PHE A 390 30.67 5.32 -36.53
CA PHE A 390 29.56 6.27 -36.48
C PHE A 390 29.82 7.36 -35.45
N LEU A 391 29.24 8.53 -35.70
CA LEU A 391 29.14 9.66 -34.78
C LEU A 391 27.66 10.01 -34.61
N PHE A 392 27.31 10.70 -33.53
CA PHE A 392 25.96 11.26 -33.38
C PHE A 392 25.78 12.47 -34.30
N THR A 393 24.57 12.61 -34.85
CA THR A 393 24.15 13.81 -35.59
C THR A 393 23.88 14.99 -34.66
N ASN A 394 23.56 16.16 -35.21
CA ASN A 394 23.16 17.31 -34.40
C ASN A 394 21.86 17.02 -33.65
N ASN A 395 21.83 17.33 -32.36
CA ASN A 395 20.69 17.10 -31.50
C ASN A 395 19.72 18.30 -31.49
N ASP A 396 18.46 18.05 -31.11
CA ASP A 396 17.38 19.02 -30.90
C ASP A 396 17.02 19.84 -32.17
N ILE A 397 17.09 19.22 -33.35
CA ILE A 397 16.79 19.87 -34.62
C ILE A 397 15.35 19.63 -35.04
N GLY A 398 14.44 20.50 -34.62
CA GLY A 398 13.07 20.56 -35.15
C GLY A 398 12.01 20.04 -34.20
N SER A 399 11.29 18.97 -34.58
CA SER A 399 10.21 18.41 -33.78
C SER A 399 10.74 17.25 -32.94
N ASP A 400 10.45 17.28 -31.64
CA ASP A 400 10.85 16.30 -30.62
C ASP A 400 10.56 14.85 -31.03
N THR A 401 9.44 14.60 -31.71
CA THR A 401 9.07 13.25 -32.19
C THR A 401 9.93 12.71 -33.36
N THR A 402 10.94 13.47 -33.80
CA THR A 402 11.70 13.18 -35.03
C THR A 402 13.12 13.73 -35.01
N ASP A 403 13.54 14.45 -33.97
CA ASP A 403 14.92 14.92 -33.87
C ASP A 403 15.76 13.92 -33.09
N SER A 404 17.04 14.24 -32.89
CA SER A 404 17.94 13.41 -32.09
C SER A 404 18.08 14.06 -30.73
N ASP A 405 17.93 13.31 -29.64
CA ASP A 405 18.22 13.81 -28.28
C ASP A 405 19.67 13.60 -27.87
N ALA A 406 20.34 12.64 -28.52
CA ALA A 406 21.67 12.21 -28.13
C ALA A 406 22.71 13.33 -28.30
N ASN A 407 23.34 13.74 -27.20
CA ASN A 407 24.43 14.70 -27.24
C ASN A 407 25.58 14.20 -28.14
N THR A 408 26.04 15.08 -29.03
CA THR A 408 27.03 14.77 -30.09
C THR A 408 28.35 14.19 -29.59
N THR A 409 28.74 14.43 -28.33
CA THR A 409 30.04 14.03 -27.79
C THR A 409 29.98 12.79 -26.91
N ASN A 410 28.89 12.61 -26.17
CA ASN A 410 28.80 11.56 -25.15
C ASN A 410 27.56 10.67 -25.25
N GLY A 411 26.68 10.92 -26.23
CA GLY A 411 25.47 10.13 -26.48
C GLY A 411 24.41 10.25 -25.39
N LYS A 412 24.55 11.15 -24.42
CA LYS A 412 23.56 11.36 -23.34
C LYS A 412 22.47 12.32 -23.78
N THR A 413 21.24 12.03 -23.39
CA THR A 413 20.07 12.87 -23.61
C THR A 413 19.88 13.90 -22.49
N GLY A 414 18.80 14.69 -22.62
CA GLY A 414 18.20 15.42 -21.49
C GLY A 414 17.58 14.49 -20.44
N SER A 415 16.87 15.08 -19.48
CA SER A 415 16.14 14.34 -18.44
C SER A 415 14.63 14.31 -18.74
N TYR A 416 14.04 13.13 -18.60
CA TYR A 416 12.63 12.87 -18.81
C TYR A 416 11.98 12.54 -17.46
N SER A 417 10.93 13.27 -17.10
CA SER A 417 10.15 13.00 -15.88
C SER A 417 8.89 12.25 -16.26
N LEU A 418 8.85 10.96 -15.89
CA LEU A 418 7.73 10.07 -16.13
C LEU A 418 6.82 10.06 -14.91
N LEU A 419 5.53 10.30 -15.14
CA LEU A 419 4.45 10.08 -14.20
C LEU A 419 3.80 8.70 -14.40
N SER A 420 2.89 8.39 -13.50
CA SER A 420 2.15 7.13 -13.42
C SER A 420 1.40 6.79 -14.72
N GLY A 421 1.93 5.82 -15.46
CA GLY A 421 1.37 5.34 -16.72
C GLY A 421 1.80 6.12 -17.97
N ASP A 422 2.80 7.00 -17.85
CA ASP A 422 3.34 7.74 -18.99
C ASP A 422 4.03 6.79 -19.98
N SER A 423 3.94 7.15 -21.27
CA SER A 423 4.63 6.49 -22.38
C SER A 423 5.34 7.58 -23.16
N ASP A 424 6.67 7.64 -22.98
CA ASP A 424 7.53 8.62 -23.64
C ASP A 424 8.29 7.93 -24.77
N LEU A 425 7.82 8.15 -25.99
CA LEU A 425 8.36 7.56 -27.22
C LEU A 425 8.90 8.65 -28.15
N THR A 426 9.65 9.60 -27.60
CA THR A 426 10.34 10.66 -28.36
C THR A 426 11.83 10.73 -28.01
N VAL A 427 12.40 9.66 -27.46
CA VAL A 427 13.79 9.64 -27.01
C VAL A 427 14.65 8.90 -28.04
N ASP A 428 15.21 9.66 -28.97
CA ASP A 428 15.82 9.14 -30.19
C ASP A 428 17.31 9.47 -30.33
N ALA A 429 18.00 8.74 -31.21
CA ALA A 429 19.39 9.06 -31.57
C ALA A 429 19.68 8.89 -33.05
N GLY A 430 20.10 9.99 -33.70
CA GLY A 430 20.55 9.98 -35.09
C GLY A 430 22.06 9.72 -35.17
N LEU A 431 22.46 8.82 -36.07
CA LEU A 431 23.86 8.48 -36.33
C LEU A 431 24.26 8.89 -37.74
N ILE A 432 25.43 9.52 -37.87
CA ILE A 432 26.10 9.75 -39.16
C ILE A 432 27.30 8.81 -39.27
N ALA A 433 27.61 8.34 -40.48
CA ALA A 433 28.84 7.58 -40.70
C ALA A 433 30.06 8.47 -40.46
N GLU A 434 31.02 8.00 -39.64
CA GLU A 434 32.29 8.68 -39.45
C GLU A 434 33.02 8.70 -40.80
N ILE A 435 33.27 9.90 -41.33
CA ILE A 435 34.07 10.07 -42.54
C ILE A 435 35.52 9.75 -42.16
N ILE A 436 35.91 8.48 -42.28
CA ILE A 436 37.33 8.10 -42.31
C ILE A 436 37.88 8.65 -43.62
N PRO A 437 38.78 9.65 -43.63
CA PRO A 437 39.34 10.17 -44.87
C PRO A 437 40.03 9.04 -45.61
N ALA A 438 39.68 8.83 -46.89
CA ALA A 438 40.40 7.89 -47.72
C ALA A 438 41.88 8.28 -47.78
N GLN A 439 42.78 7.33 -47.57
CA GLN A 439 44.23 7.53 -47.69
C GLN A 439 44.71 7.06 -49.07
N LEU A 440 45.61 7.82 -49.68
CA LEU A 440 46.25 7.49 -50.96
C LEU A 440 47.75 7.49 -50.74
N GLY A 441 48.35 6.30 -50.81
CA GLY A 441 49.78 6.10 -50.61
C GLY A 441 50.27 4.91 -51.40
N ASP A 442 51.58 4.86 -51.64
CA ASP A 442 52.28 3.69 -52.15
C ASP A 442 53.81 3.96 -52.08
N ARG A 443 54.58 3.37 -52.98
CA ARG A 443 56.03 3.47 -53.06
C ARG A 443 56.47 4.09 -54.38
N VAL A 444 57.51 4.91 -54.33
CA VAL A 444 58.30 5.34 -55.49
C VAL A 444 59.60 4.56 -55.48
N TRP A 445 59.88 3.82 -56.54
CA TRP A 445 61.03 2.93 -56.64
C TRP A 445 61.87 3.18 -57.90
N GLU A 446 63.12 2.76 -57.85
CA GLU A 446 64.01 2.66 -59.02
C GLU A 446 63.69 1.38 -59.77
N ASP A 447 63.02 1.51 -60.92
CA ASP A 447 62.79 0.41 -61.88
C ASP A 447 64.10 0.07 -62.59
N LYS A 448 64.82 -0.95 -62.10
CA LYS A 448 66.18 -1.27 -62.54
C LYS A 448 66.21 -2.03 -63.85
N ASN A 449 65.14 -2.74 -64.17
CA ASN A 449 65.06 -3.59 -65.36
C ASN A 449 64.11 -3.02 -66.43
N ALA A 450 63.50 -1.86 -66.18
CA ALA A 450 62.60 -1.12 -67.06
C ALA A 450 61.32 -1.88 -67.44
N ASN A 451 60.78 -2.72 -66.55
CA ASN A 451 59.59 -3.51 -66.80
C ASN A 451 58.28 -2.87 -66.28
N GLY A 452 58.35 -1.76 -65.54
CA GLY A 452 57.19 -1.09 -64.96
C GLY A 452 56.48 -1.86 -63.84
N GLN A 453 57.13 -2.88 -63.28
CA GLN A 453 56.67 -3.64 -62.11
C GLN A 453 57.58 -3.33 -60.94
N GLN A 454 57.07 -3.50 -59.72
CA GLN A 454 57.89 -3.40 -58.53
C GLN A 454 58.49 -4.77 -58.21
N ASP A 455 59.79 -4.93 -58.45
CA ASP A 455 60.50 -6.20 -58.27
C ASP A 455 61.28 -6.27 -56.95
N ALA A 456 61.54 -7.50 -56.50
CA ALA A 456 62.40 -7.74 -55.35
C ALA A 456 63.83 -7.27 -55.63
N GLY A 457 64.38 -6.41 -54.76
CA GLY A 457 65.72 -5.82 -54.91
C GLY A 457 65.75 -4.44 -55.57
N GLU A 458 64.59 -3.90 -55.96
CA GLU A 458 64.45 -2.52 -56.39
C GLU A 458 64.40 -1.57 -55.20
N ASN A 459 65.24 -0.54 -55.25
CA ASN A 459 65.42 0.40 -54.14
C ASN A 459 64.31 1.44 -54.15
N GLY A 460 63.89 1.87 -52.97
CA GLY A 460 63.03 3.04 -52.84
C GLY A 460 63.76 4.32 -53.20
N ILE A 461 63.05 5.28 -53.78
CA ILE A 461 63.59 6.62 -54.02
C ILE A 461 63.20 7.49 -52.83
N SER A 462 64.19 7.89 -52.03
CA SER A 462 63.95 8.78 -50.89
C SER A 462 63.87 10.24 -51.30
N GLY A 463 62.94 10.98 -50.68
CA GLY A 463 62.78 12.42 -50.88
C GLY A 463 62.09 12.79 -52.20
N ALA A 464 61.50 11.84 -52.92
CA ALA A 464 60.70 12.12 -54.11
C ALA A 464 59.44 12.90 -53.72
N THR A 465 59.22 14.05 -54.35
CA THR A 465 58.02 14.87 -54.11
C THR A 465 56.81 14.27 -54.81
N VAL A 466 55.80 13.86 -54.04
CA VAL A 466 54.51 13.36 -54.54
C VAL A 466 53.46 14.45 -54.36
N ARG A 467 52.65 14.69 -55.41
CA ARG A 467 51.61 15.72 -55.42
C ARG A 467 50.26 15.10 -55.77
N LEU A 468 49.30 15.22 -54.85
CA LEU A 468 47.93 14.75 -55.06
C LEU A 468 47.11 15.84 -55.75
N TYR A 469 46.39 15.48 -56.81
CA TYR A 469 45.48 16.38 -57.52
C TYR A 469 44.08 15.79 -57.55
N THR A 470 43.07 16.66 -57.56
CA THR A 470 41.70 16.26 -57.93
C THR A 470 41.66 15.78 -59.38
N CYS A 471 40.68 14.96 -59.72
CA CYS A 471 40.44 14.49 -61.09
C CYS A 471 38.96 14.69 -61.43
N VAL A 472 38.68 15.30 -62.58
CA VAL A 472 37.32 15.43 -63.13
C VAL A 472 37.35 14.87 -64.54
N ASN A 473 36.58 13.82 -64.82
CA ASN A 473 36.51 13.15 -66.13
C ASN A 473 37.90 12.81 -66.70
N ASN A 474 38.75 12.15 -65.90
CA ASN A 474 40.14 11.80 -66.25
C ASN A 474 41.06 12.98 -66.59
N THR A 475 40.67 14.20 -66.22
CA THR A 475 41.49 15.40 -66.40
C THR A 475 42.03 15.87 -65.07
N LYS A 476 43.34 16.13 -65.02
CA LYS A 476 44.04 16.66 -63.85
C LYS A 476 43.43 17.99 -63.40
N GLY A 477 42.98 18.04 -62.16
CA GLY A 477 42.38 19.21 -61.52
C GLY A 477 43.36 19.98 -60.62
N VAL A 478 42.83 20.51 -59.52
CA VAL A 478 43.54 21.32 -58.52
C VAL A 478 44.44 20.46 -57.63
N LEU A 479 45.60 21.01 -57.23
CA LEU A 479 46.51 20.40 -56.25
C LEU A 479 45.83 20.34 -54.87
N VAL A 480 45.73 19.14 -54.32
CA VAL A 480 45.12 18.85 -53.01
C VAL A 480 46.18 18.79 -51.91
N GLY A 481 47.35 18.21 -52.21
CA GLY A 481 48.39 17.99 -51.21
C GLY A 481 49.75 17.68 -51.81
N THR A 482 50.79 17.79 -50.99
CA THR A 482 52.17 17.44 -51.36
C THR A 482 52.84 16.72 -50.19
N THR A 483 53.54 15.63 -50.48
CA THR A 483 54.35 14.88 -49.51
C THR A 483 55.70 14.49 -50.14
N THR A 484 56.59 13.91 -49.35
CA THR A 484 57.87 13.36 -49.80
C THR A 484 58.04 11.93 -49.32
N THR A 485 58.60 11.08 -50.17
CA THR A 485 58.82 9.68 -49.83
C THR A 485 59.89 9.47 -48.75
N ASP A 486 59.70 8.43 -47.93
CA ASP A 486 60.65 8.02 -46.89
C ASP A 486 61.92 7.34 -47.46
N GLY A 487 62.79 6.81 -46.59
CA GLY A 487 64.02 6.10 -47.00
C GLY A 487 63.79 4.82 -47.81
N ALA A 488 62.60 4.22 -47.72
CA ALA A 488 62.18 3.05 -48.49
C ALA A 488 61.31 3.41 -49.71
N GLY A 489 61.09 4.70 -49.96
CA GLY A 489 60.32 5.22 -51.08
C GLY A 489 58.81 5.33 -50.81
N ASN A 490 58.34 5.05 -49.60
CA ASN A 490 56.90 5.04 -49.29
C ASN A 490 56.36 6.46 -49.06
N TYR A 491 55.10 6.68 -49.41
CA TYR A 491 54.31 7.88 -49.11
C TYR A 491 52.86 7.50 -48.77
N ASN A 492 52.18 8.35 -48.01
CA ASN A 492 50.74 8.28 -47.71
C ASN A 492 50.13 9.67 -47.51
#